data_AF-A0AAF0PCH9-F1
#
_entry.id   AF-A0AAF0PCH9-F1
#
_cell.length_a   1.000
_cell.length_b   1.000
_cell.length_c   1.000
_cell.angle_alpha   90.00
_cell.angle_beta   90.00
_cell.angle_gamma   90.00
#
_symmetry.space_group_name_H-M   'P 1'
#
loop_
_entity.id
_entity.type
_entity.pdbx_description
1 polymer ?
#
loop_
_entity_poly.entity_id
_entity_poly.type
_entity_poly.pdbx_seq_one_letter_code
_entity_poly.pdbx_strand_id
1 'polypeptide(L)'
;MTAESRIDGDPVTWGFLLSCLGLAAIHLYLATLAPSVSPDDARQFLLIGAALLVGPAVYVTRYWHPVLYLLGAALAVYLGVLWLLSGTPYPLVGVLTGLVATAFVLLSLLLFVREQSPPVES
;
A
#
# COMPACT_ATOMS: atom_id res chain seq x y z
N MET A 1 -18.22 -15.60 -11.05
CA MET A 1 -18.07 -14.20 -10.62
C MET A 1 -16.82 -13.66 -11.29
N THR A 2 -16.96 -12.82 -12.31
CA THR A 2 -15.85 -12.26 -13.09
C THR A 2 -15.16 -11.16 -12.30
N ALA A 3 -13.88 -10.86 -12.58
CA ALA A 3 -13.10 -9.84 -11.85
C ALA A 3 -13.76 -8.44 -11.87
N GLU A 4 -14.57 -8.14 -12.91
CA GLU A 4 -15.34 -6.90 -13.04
C GLU A 4 -16.36 -6.73 -11.90
N SER A 5 -17.11 -7.78 -11.53
CA SER A 5 -18.24 -7.65 -10.60
C SER A 5 -17.86 -7.42 -9.12
N ARG A 6 -16.56 -7.37 -8.78
CA ARG A 6 -16.06 -7.14 -7.40
C ARG A 6 -15.35 -5.79 -7.25
N ILE A 7 -14.82 -5.23 -8.33
CA ILE A 7 -14.36 -3.83 -8.37
C ILE A 7 -15.57 -2.88 -8.44
N ASP A 8 -16.69 -3.35 -8.97
CA ASP A 8 -17.95 -2.62 -9.00
C ASP A 8 -18.54 -2.44 -7.59
N GLY A 9 -18.16 -1.33 -6.95
CA GLY A 9 -18.92 -0.74 -5.84
C GLY A 9 -18.51 -1.09 -4.40
N ASP A 10 -17.47 -1.90 -4.14
CA ASP A 10 -16.96 -2.09 -2.77
C ASP A 10 -16.03 -0.94 -2.35
N PRO A 11 -16.48 -0.02 -1.46
CA PRO A 11 -15.68 1.13 -1.05
C PRO A 11 -14.40 0.72 -0.31
N VAL A 12 -14.38 -0.47 0.32
CA VAL A 12 -13.21 -0.96 1.06
C VAL A 12 -12.10 -1.36 0.09
N THR A 13 -12.44 -2.13 -0.95
CA THR A 13 -11.50 -2.48 -2.03
C THR A 13 -10.95 -1.23 -2.72
N TRP A 14 -11.80 -0.25 -3.05
CA TRP A 14 -11.34 1.01 -3.63
C TRP A 14 -10.44 1.80 -2.69
N GLY A 15 -10.79 1.88 -1.41
CA GLY A 15 -9.95 2.52 -0.41
C GLY A 15 -8.57 1.87 -0.32
N PHE A 16 -8.50 0.53 -0.36
CA PHE A 16 -7.24 -0.21 -0.34
C PHE A 16 -6.39 0.12 -1.57
N LEU A 17 -6.96 0.05 -2.77
CA LEU A 17 -6.26 0.33 -4.03
C LEU A 17 -5.79 1.79 -4.11
N LEU A 18 -6.63 2.74 -3.75
CA LEU A 18 -6.29 4.17 -3.74
C LEU A 18 -5.19 4.48 -2.72
N SER A 19 -5.23 3.86 -1.54
CA SER A 19 -4.17 4.03 -0.54
C SER A 19 -2.85 3.43 -1.02
N CYS A 20 -2.89 2.28 -1.70
CA CYS A 20 -1.72 1.66 -2.33
C CYS A 20 -1.11 2.56 -3.41
N LEU A 21 -1.95 3.10 -4.29
CA LEU A 21 -1.53 4.06 -5.33
C LEU A 21 -0.99 5.35 -4.73
N GLY A 22 -1.61 5.85 -3.66
CA GLY A 22 -1.14 7.02 -2.92
C GLY A 22 0.27 6.81 -2.35
N LEU A 23 0.51 5.66 -1.71
CA LEU A 23 1.84 5.31 -1.22
C LEU A 23 2.85 5.19 -2.37
N ALA A 24 2.48 4.53 -3.48
CA ALA A 24 3.34 4.43 -4.64
C ALA A 24 3.71 5.81 -5.19
N ALA A 25 2.73 6.71 -5.34
CA ALA A 25 2.94 8.06 -5.82
C ALA A 25 3.89 8.87 -4.91
N ILE A 26 3.74 8.76 -3.58
CA ILE A 26 4.65 9.40 -2.63
C ILE A 26 6.08 8.90 -2.79
N HIS A 27 6.28 7.58 -2.89
CA HIS A 27 7.62 7.01 -3.06
C HIS A 27 8.24 7.40 -4.40
N LEU A 28 7.46 7.42 -5.48
CA LEU A 28 7.94 7.90 -6.78
C LEU A 28 8.27 9.40 -6.78
N TYR A 29 7.48 10.22 -6.08
CA TYR A 29 7.79 11.64 -5.87
C TYR A 29 9.13 11.80 -5.14
N LEU A 30 9.35 11.05 -4.06
CA LEU A 30 10.61 11.08 -3.31
C LEU A 30 11.80 10.62 -4.17
N ALA A 31 11.59 9.63 -5.04
CA ALA A 31 12.63 9.12 -5.91
C ALA A 31 13.03 10.08 -7.04
N THR A 32 12.13 10.96 -7.49
CA THR A 32 12.30 11.71 -8.75
C THR A 32 12.32 13.22 -8.60
N LEU A 33 11.56 13.76 -7.65
CA LEU A 33 11.30 15.20 -7.54
C LEU A 33 11.78 15.79 -6.22
N ALA A 34 12.10 14.98 -5.22
CA ALA A 34 12.56 15.47 -3.91
C ALA A 34 14.06 15.80 -3.95
N PRO A 35 14.46 17.08 -3.86
CA PRO A 35 15.83 17.52 -4.13
C PRO A 35 16.84 17.17 -3.02
N SER A 36 16.39 16.77 -1.82
CA SER A 36 17.29 16.43 -0.70
C SER A 36 17.36 14.93 -0.41
N VAL A 37 16.94 14.09 -1.35
CA VAL A 37 17.08 12.64 -1.30
C VAL A 37 18.39 12.26 -2.00
N SER A 38 19.22 11.43 -1.35
CA SER A 38 20.47 10.96 -1.95
C SER A 38 20.19 10.03 -3.15
N PRO A 39 21.11 9.88 -4.12
CA PRO A 39 20.90 8.97 -5.24
C PRO A 39 20.62 7.51 -4.84
N ASP A 40 21.27 7.04 -3.76
CA ASP A 40 21.07 5.69 -3.23
C ASP A 40 19.66 5.53 -2.63
N ASP A 41 19.22 6.51 -1.83
CA ASP A 41 17.86 6.54 -1.26
C ASP A 41 16.81 6.67 -2.37
N ALA A 42 17.07 7.49 -3.40
CA ALA A 42 16.17 7.69 -4.53
C ALA A 42 15.91 6.38 -5.28
N ARG A 43 16.95 5.57 -5.49
CA ARG A 43 16.81 4.23 -6.07
C ARG A 43 15.95 3.33 -5.17
N GLN A 44 16.13 3.40 -3.86
CA GLN A 44 15.37 2.61 -2.91
C GLN A 44 13.89 3.00 -2.93
N PHE A 45 13.58 4.30 -2.93
CA PHE A 45 12.22 4.82 -3.09
C PHE A 45 11.59 4.43 -4.43
N LEU A 46 12.35 4.43 -5.52
CA LEU A 46 11.87 3.97 -6.83
C LEU A 46 11.46 2.49 -6.79
N LEU A 47 12.28 1.63 -6.19
CA LEU A 47 11.99 0.20 -6.05
C LEU A 47 10.76 -0.04 -5.19
N ILE A 48 10.60 0.69 -4.09
CA ILE A 48 9.42 0.59 -3.23
C ILE A 48 8.17 1.07 -3.97
N GLY A 49 8.24 2.21 -4.66
CA GLY A 49 7.14 2.72 -5.47
C GLY A 49 6.71 1.74 -6.55
N ALA A 50 7.67 1.15 -7.27
CA ALA A 50 7.42 0.12 -8.27
C ALA A 50 6.79 -1.13 -7.65
N ALA A 51 7.30 -1.61 -6.52
CA ALA A 51 6.74 -2.78 -5.82
C ALA A 51 5.30 -2.54 -5.35
N LEU A 52 4.97 -1.34 -4.88
CA LEU A 52 3.61 -0.97 -4.51
C LEU A 52 2.67 -0.97 -5.71
N LEU A 53 3.13 -0.59 -6.91
CA LEU A 53 2.34 -0.69 -8.15
C LEU A 53 2.10 -2.13 -8.61
N VAL A 54 2.97 -3.07 -8.24
CA VAL A 54 2.74 -4.50 -8.52
C VAL A 54 1.46 -4.97 -7.85
N GLY A 55 1.19 -4.54 -6.61
CA GLY A 55 -0.01 -4.94 -5.85
C GLY A 55 -1.31 -4.78 -6.65
N PRO A 56 -1.69 -3.56 -7.08
CA PRO A 56 -2.83 -3.31 -7.96
C PRO A 56 -2.77 -4.08 -9.29
N ALA A 57 -1.59 -4.22 -9.90
CA ALA A 57 -1.45 -4.94 -11.17
C ALA A 57 -1.73 -6.44 -11.04
N VAL A 58 -1.26 -7.08 -9.96
CA VAL A 58 -1.50 -8.51 -9.70
C VAL A 58 -2.82 -8.78 -8.98
N TYR A 59 -3.50 -7.75 -8.46
CA TYR A 59 -4.82 -7.83 -7.84
C TYR A 59 -5.89 -8.43 -8.77
N VAL A 60 -5.65 -8.46 -10.08
CA VAL A 60 -6.52 -9.14 -11.05
C VAL A 60 -6.52 -10.67 -10.83
N THR A 61 -5.49 -11.22 -10.18
CA THR A 61 -5.36 -12.66 -9.92
C THR A 61 -5.84 -13.02 -8.51
N ARG A 62 -6.93 -13.78 -8.42
CA ARG A 62 -7.62 -14.09 -7.14
C ARG A 62 -6.79 -14.91 -6.16
N TYR A 63 -5.92 -15.79 -6.66
CA TYR A 63 -5.17 -16.74 -5.82
C TYR A 63 -4.21 -16.08 -4.83
N TRP A 64 -3.78 -14.85 -5.09
CA TRP A 64 -2.74 -14.18 -4.31
C TRP A 64 -3.27 -13.15 -3.31
N HIS A 65 -4.58 -12.85 -3.30
CA HIS A 65 -5.15 -11.77 -2.49
C HIS A 65 -4.77 -11.82 -1.01
N PRO A 66 -4.95 -12.94 -0.27
CA PRO A 66 -4.64 -12.95 1.16
C PRO A 66 -3.15 -12.69 1.44
N VAL A 67 -2.27 -13.22 0.59
CA VAL A 67 -0.82 -13.02 0.69
C VAL A 67 -0.47 -11.56 0.41
N LEU A 68 -1.06 -10.96 -0.62
CA LEU A 68 -0.83 -9.56 -0.99
C LEU A 68 -1.29 -8.60 0.12
N TYR A 69 -2.39 -8.90 0.79
CA TYR A 69 -2.85 -8.09 1.92
C TYR A 69 -1.85 -8.10 3.08
N LEU A 70 -1.45 -9.29 3.53
CA LEU A 70 -0.49 -9.41 4.62
C LEU A 70 0.88 -8.84 4.26
N LEU A 71 1.37 -9.13 3.05
CA LEU A 71 2.64 -8.61 2.56
C LEU A 71 2.62 -7.08 2.49
N GLY A 72 1.55 -6.50 1.94
CA GLY A 72 1.38 -5.05 1.89
C GLY A 72 1.36 -4.44 3.29
N ALA A 73 0.57 -5.00 4.21
CA ALA A 73 0.49 -4.50 5.58
C ALA A 73 1.86 -4.58 6.30
N ALA A 74 2.54 -5.72 6.21
CA ALA A 74 3.86 -5.91 6.80
C ALA A 74 4.91 -4.95 6.22
N LEU A 75 4.91 -4.78 4.89
CA LEU A 75 5.80 -3.84 4.20
C LEU A 75 5.54 -2.40 4.66
N ALA A 76 4.27 -1.98 4.71
CA ALA A 76 3.90 -0.63 5.12
C ALA A 76 4.29 -0.34 6.58
N VAL A 77 4.10 -1.30 7.49
CA VAL A 77 4.55 -1.18 8.89
C VAL A 77 6.06 -1.08 8.97
N TYR A 78 6.79 -1.96 8.26
CA TYR A 78 8.25 -1.94 8.22
C TYR A 78 8.79 -0.60 7.72
N LEU A 79 8.27 -0.09 6.61
CA LEU A 79 8.66 1.20 6.04
C LEU A 79 8.30 2.37 6.96
N GLY A 80 7.15 2.31 7.63
CA GLY A 80 6.75 3.31 8.62
C GLY A 80 7.73 3.37 9.80
N VAL A 81 8.18 2.21 10.30
CA VAL A 81 9.20 2.13 11.35
C VAL A 81 10.54 2.68 10.86
N LEU A 82 11.00 2.28 9.67
CA LEU A 82 12.22 2.81 9.09
C LEU A 82 12.17 4.33 8.94
N TRP A 83 11.05 4.86 8.46
CA TRP A 83 10.85 6.30 8.31
C TRP A 83 10.96 7.01 9.65
N LEU A 84 10.27 6.52 10.69
CA LEU A 84 10.30 7.11 12.03
C LEU A 84 11.70 7.13 12.64
N LEU A 85 12.49 6.07 12.40
CA LEU A 85 13.84 5.93 12.94
C LEU A 85 14.91 6.68 12.12
N SER A 86 14.67 6.90 10.83
CA SER A 86 15.62 7.55 9.91
C SER A 86 15.82 9.04 10.17
N GLY A 87 14.93 9.70 10.92
CA GLY A 87 15.05 11.13 11.24
C GLY A 87 14.99 12.05 10.01
N THR A 88 14.27 11.65 8.96
CA THR A 88 14.19 12.39 7.69
C THR A 88 13.66 13.82 7.84
N PRO A 89 14.16 14.80 7.05
CA PRO A 89 13.84 16.22 7.20
C PRO A 89 12.46 16.63 6.65
N TYR A 90 11.58 15.67 6.37
CA TYR A 90 10.28 15.90 5.71
C TYR A 90 9.11 15.56 6.62
N PRO A 91 8.84 16.34 7.68
CA PRO A 91 7.81 16.01 8.66
C PRO A 91 6.42 15.97 8.03
N LEU A 92 6.10 16.90 7.11
CA LEU A 92 4.80 16.92 6.44
C LEU A 92 4.60 15.71 5.53
N VAL A 93 5.61 15.36 4.71
CA VAL A 93 5.55 14.17 3.85
C VAL A 93 5.44 12.91 4.71
N GLY A 94 6.18 12.84 5.81
CA GLY A 94 6.10 11.74 6.77
C GLY A 94 4.70 11.58 7.37
N VAL A 95 4.07 12.68 7.81
CA VAL A 95 2.69 12.64 8.35
C VAL A 95 1.69 12.19 7.30
N LEU A 96 1.73 12.76 6.09
CA LEU A 96 0.83 12.36 5.00
C LEU A 96 1.03 10.88 4.62
N THR A 97 2.28 10.44 4.51
CA THR A 97 2.61 9.04 4.24
C THR A 97 2.09 8.13 5.35
N GLY A 98 2.27 8.52 6.61
CA GLY A 98 1.80 7.77 7.77
C GLY A 98 0.29 7.62 7.82
N LEU A 99 -0.47 8.67 7.48
CA LEU A 99 -1.93 8.61 7.39
C LEU A 99 -2.38 7.63 6.29
N VAL A 100 -1.81 7.74 5.09
CA VAL A 100 -2.14 6.84 3.97
C VAL A 100 -1.71 5.41 4.28
N ALA A 101 -0.54 5.21 4.89
CA ALA A 101 -0.04 3.90 5.30
C ALA A 101 -0.92 3.25 6.37
N THR A 102 -1.41 4.03 7.34
CA THR A 102 -2.32 3.53 8.37
C THR A 102 -3.63 3.07 7.76
N ALA A 103 -4.23 3.87 6.87
CA ALA A 103 -5.43 3.49 6.14
C ALA A 103 -5.20 2.22 5.31
N PHE A 104 -4.08 2.15 4.58
CA PHE A 104 -3.69 1.00 3.80
C PHE A 104 -3.57 -0.28 4.66
N VAL A 105 -2.88 -0.21 5.80
CA VAL A 105 -2.72 -1.34 6.73
C VAL A 105 -4.08 -1.81 7.25
N LEU A 106 -4.92 -0.90 7.75
CA LEU A 106 -6.22 -1.25 8.30
C LEU A 106 -7.15 -1.89 7.26
N LEU A 107 -7.21 -1.31 6.06
CA LEU A 107 -8.02 -1.83 4.96
C LEU A 107 -7.50 -3.20 4.48
N SER A 108 -6.18 -3.35 4.40
CA SER A 108 -5.55 -4.60 4.02
C SER A 108 -5.89 -5.73 5.00
N LEU A 109 -5.76 -5.48 6.31
CA LEU A 109 -6.13 -6.44 7.34
C LEU A 109 -7.63 -6.75 7.34
N LEU A 110 -8.48 -5.74 7.11
CA LEU A 110 -9.92 -5.93 6.98
C LEU A 110 -10.28 -6.84 5.80
N LEU A 111 -9.67 -6.60 4.62
CA LEU A 111 -9.89 -7.43 3.43
C LEU A 111 -9.38 -8.86 3.63
N PHE A 112 -8.25 -9.02 4.32
CA PHE A 112 -7.75 -10.34 4.71
C PHE A 112 -8.77 -11.09 5.59
N VAL A 113 -9.29 -10.47 6.64
CA VAL A 113 -10.31 -11.08 7.53
C VAL A 113 -11.59 -11.43 6.76
N ARG A 114 -12.03 -10.56 5.84
CA ARG A 114 -13.22 -10.79 5.01
C ARG A 114 -13.07 -12.00 4.08
N GLU A 115 -11.89 -12.20 3.48
CA GLU A 115 -11.67 -13.34 2.57
C GLU A 115 -11.51 -14.66 3.34
N GLN A 116 -11.08 -14.63 4.61
CA GLN A 116 -10.94 -15.84 5.45
C GLN A 116 -12.23 -16.24 6.19
N SER A 117 -13.17 -15.31 6.35
CA SER A 117 -14.44 -15.60 7.04
C SER A 117 -15.33 -16.48 6.15
N PRO A 118 -15.85 -17.62 6.65
CA PRO A 118 -16.81 -18.40 5.90
C PRO A 118 -18.11 -17.61 5.69
N PRO A 119 -18.86 -17.85 4.60
CA PRO A 119 -20.17 -17.25 4.43
C PRO A 119 -21.06 -17.65 5.61
N VAL A 120 -21.68 -16.67 6.27
CA VAL A 120 -22.68 -16.94 7.30
C VAL A 120 -23.92 -17.46 6.58
N GLU A 121 -24.15 -18.77 6.64
CA GLU A 121 -25.41 -19.37 6.17
C GLU A 121 -26.53 -18.85 7.08
N SER A 122 -27.44 -18.05 6.51
CA SER A 122 -28.68 -17.58 7.14
C SER A 122 -29.87 -18.40 6.65
#